data_AF-A0A946D1N8-F1
#
_entry.id   AF-A0A946D1N8-F1
#
_cell.length_a   1.000
_cell.length_b   1.000
_cell.length_c   1.000
_cell.angle_alpha   90.00
_cell.angle_beta   90.00
_cell.angle_gamma   90.00
#
_symmetry.space_group_name_H-M   'P 1'
#
loop_
_entity.id
_entity.type
_entity.pdbx_description
1 polymer ?
#
loop_
_entity_poly.entity_id
_entity_poly.type
_entity_poly.pdbx_seq_one_letter_code
_entity_poly.pdbx_strand_id
1 'polypeptide(L)'
;MVRFRQLEFGDVYFKRELAELLDEDDFFLVRDGIYNGQSGGQTFLIVDLEEIGNKDCFHLDDYWFRWDSQTTQHLHSKKIQEIINAERQVHLFIRLVQKVEGQTQPFVYCGRLAYEVDAPEMISRPINILFRSLDFYDTTSNEHLEAIYQWMLRKTGETPSYVIPKGVLSESLGAPVGTQ
;
A
#
# COMPACT_ATOMS: atom_id res chain seq x y z
N MET A 1 10.46 29.63 4.72
CA MET A 1 10.13 28.98 3.43
C MET A 1 10.26 27.48 3.64
N VAL A 2 9.19 26.83 4.08
CA VAL A 2 9.19 25.37 4.31
C VAL A 2 9.11 24.72 2.93
N ARG A 3 10.12 23.94 2.54
CA ARG A 3 10.04 23.11 1.34
C ARG A 3 9.17 21.92 1.71
N PHE A 4 7.94 21.89 1.20
CA PHE A 4 7.20 20.63 1.11
C PHE A 4 8.06 19.68 0.24
N ARG A 5 8.59 18.62 0.85
CA ARG A 5 9.19 17.53 0.07
C ARG A 5 8.04 16.81 -0.65
N GLN A 6 8.27 16.38 -1.88
CA GLN A 6 7.33 15.52 -2.58
C GLN A 6 7.53 14.07 -2.13
N LEU A 7 6.47 13.27 -2.21
CA LEU A 7 6.58 11.82 -2.01
C LEU A 7 7.32 11.21 -3.20
N GLU A 8 8.42 10.51 -2.92
CA GLU A 8 9.28 9.88 -3.92
C GLU A 8 8.98 8.37 -3.98
N PHE A 9 8.70 7.87 -5.18
CA PHE A 9 8.31 6.48 -5.37
C PHE A 9 9.43 5.52 -4.95
N GLY A 10 9.11 4.59 -4.07
CA GLY A 10 10.07 3.64 -3.48
C GLY A 10 10.83 4.16 -2.27
N ASP A 11 10.67 5.43 -1.89
CA ASP A 11 11.25 5.95 -0.64
C ASP A 11 10.51 5.42 0.59
N VAL A 12 11.23 5.42 1.70
CA VAL A 12 10.72 5.00 3.01
C VAL A 12 10.41 6.19 3.90
N TYR A 13 9.31 6.08 4.64
CA TYR A 13 8.84 7.11 5.54
C TYR A 13 8.28 6.52 6.82
N PHE A 14 8.65 7.11 7.97
CA PHE A 14 7.96 6.87 9.22
C PHE A 14 6.67 7.70 9.29
N LYS A 15 5.64 7.20 10.02
CA LYS A 15 4.37 7.94 10.18
C LYS A 15 4.54 9.37 10.71
N ARG A 16 5.53 9.61 11.57
CA ARG A 16 5.84 10.95 12.09
C ARG A 16 6.38 11.86 10.98
N GLU A 17 7.30 11.34 10.18
CA GLU A 17 7.86 12.07 9.05
C GLU A 17 6.78 12.36 8.01
N LEU A 18 5.86 11.43 7.76
CA LEU A 18 4.70 11.65 6.88
C LEU A 18 3.77 12.74 7.42
N ALA A 19 3.48 12.77 8.72
CA ALA A 19 2.65 13.82 9.31
C ALA A 19 3.28 15.21 9.11
N GLU A 20 4.58 15.34 9.35
CA GLU A 20 5.33 16.58 9.13
C GLU A 20 5.42 16.95 7.63
N LEU A 21 5.63 15.97 6.76
CA LEU A 21 5.74 16.15 5.32
C LEU A 21 4.43 16.63 4.69
N LEU A 22 3.32 16.08 5.15
CA LEU A 22 1.98 16.34 4.64
C LEU A 22 1.34 17.58 5.29
N ASP A 23 1.95 18.12 6.35
CA ASP A 23 1.36 19.16 7.21
C ASP A 23 -0.01 18.72 7.79
N GLU A 24 -0.08 17.44 8.18
CA GLU A 24 -1.28 16.77 8.66
C GLU A 24 -0.96 16.09 10.00
N ASP A 25 -0.97 16.87 11.08
CA ASP A 25 -0.59 16.43 12.43
C ASP A 25 -1.37 15.20 12.92
N ASP A 26 -2.61 15.02 12.47
CA ASP A 26 -3.44 13.87 12.86
C ASP A 26 -3.07 12.57 12.12
N PHE A 27 -2.22 12.63 11.08
CA PHE A 27 -1.82 11.46 10.29
C PHE A 27 -1.16 10.37 11.16
N PHE A 28 -0.35 10.74 12.14
CA PHE A 28 0.33 9.75 12.99
C PHE A 28 -0.63 8.95 13.88
N LEU A 29 -1.84 9.47 14.11
CA LEU A 29 -2.88 8.82 14.93
C LEU A 29 -3.67 7.76 14.18
N VAL A 30 -3.48 7.63 12.87
CA VAL A 30 -4.23 6.73 12.00
C VAL A 30 -3.94 5.28 12.36
N ARG A 31 -4.99 4.57 12.78
CA ARG A 31 -4.99 3.13 13.10
C ARG A 31 -5.69 2.27 12.05
N ASP A 32 -6.46 2.91 11.19
CA ASP A 32 -7.51 2.27 10.40
C ASP A 32 -7.09 1.90 8.97
N GLY A 33 -5.79 2.01 8.67
CA GLY A 33 -5.24 1.71 7.34
C GLY A 33 -5.66 2.68 6.23
N ILE A 34 -6.48 3.69 6.55
CA ILE A 34 -6.86 4.78 5.65
C ILE A 34 -6.82 6.11 6.39
N TYR A 35 -6.19 7.09 5.77
CA TYR A 35 -6.26 8.49 6.15
C TYR A 35 -6.81 9.30 4.99
N ASN A 36 -7.72 10.21 5.30
CA ASN A 36 -8.24 11.14 4.31
C ASN A 36 -7.78 12.53 4.73
N GLY A 37 -6.85 13.11 3.98
CA GLY A 37 -6.29 14.43 4.27
C GLY A 37 -7.37 15.47 4.42
N GLN A 38 -7.19 16.40 5.36
CA GLN A 38 -8.15 17.46 5.62
C GLN A 38 -8.09 18.52 4.52
N SER A 39 -6.92 18.69 3.92
CA SER A 39 -6.62 19.67 2.89
C SER A 39 -6.06 18.98 1.64
N GLY A 40 -6.58 19.29 0.45
CA GLY A 40 -5.89 18.96 -0.80
C GLY A 40 -6.35 17.71 -1.55
N GLY A 41 -7.50 17.12 -1.19
CA GLY A 41 -8.08 16.04 -2.01
C GLY A 41 -7.17 14.82 -2.11
N GLN A 42 -6.59 14.40 -0.99
CA GLN A 42 -5.70 13.23 -0.91
C GLN A 42 -6.26 12.16 0.03
N THR A 43 -6.16 10.90 -0.36
CA THR A 43 -6.36 9.73 0.51
C THR A 43 -5.07 8.96 0.56
N PHE A 44 -4.70 8.51 1.76
CA PHE A 44 -3.52 7.70 1.99
C PHE A 44 -3.95 6.35 2.54
N LEU A 45 -3.67 5.29 1.81
CA LEU A 45 -3.81 3.92 2.26
C LEU A 45 -2.51 3.48 2.91
N ILE A 46 -2.59 2.95 4.13
CA ILE A 46 -1.46 2.53 4.95
C ILE A 46 -1.65 1.06 5.26
N VAL A 47 -0.78 0.22 4.70
CA VAL A 47 -0.97 -1.24 4.66
C VAL A 47 0.18 -1.96 5.33
N ASP A 48 -0.18 -2.89 6.23
CA ASP A 48 0.73 -3.77 6.94
C ASP A 48 0.57 -5.20 6.41
N LEU A 49 1.54 -5.69 5.64
CA LEU A 49 1.43 -7.00 4.97
C LEU A 49 1.48 -8.18 5.97
N GLU A 50 2.17 -8.02 7.09
CA GLU A 50 2.19 -8.99 8.20
C GLU A 50 0.78 -9.20 8.81
N GLU A 51 -0.01 -8.13 8.93
CA GLU A 51 -1.37 -8.18 9.49
C GLU A 51 -2.40 -8.76 8.51
N ILE A 52 -2.09 -8.75 7.20
CA ILE A 52 -2.92 -9.32 6.14
C ILE A 52 -2.91 -10.86 6.14
N GLY A 53 -2.07 -11.49 6.97
CA GLY A 53 -1.70 -12.90 6.99
C GLY A 53 -2.76 -14.02 6.86
N ASN A 54 -4.07 -13.73 6.79
CA ASN A 54 -5.16 -14.63 6.36
C ASN A 54 -6.45 -13.89 5.91
N LYS A 55 -6.40 -12.59 5.59
CA LYS A 55 -7.59 -11.80 5.21
C LYS A 55 -7.45 -11.33 3.77
N ASP A 56 -8.41 -11.67 2.92
CA ASP A 56 -8.54 -11.29 1.50
C ASP A 56 -8.72 -9.76 1.25
N CYS A 57 -8.32 -8.92 2.21
CA CYS A 57 -8.54 -7.48 2.18
C CYS A 57 -7.56 -6.72 1.31
N PHE A 58 -6.54 -7.41 0.78
CA PHE A 58 -5.54 -6.85 -0.11
C PHE A 58 -4.99 -7.91 -1.07
N HIS A 59 -5.37 -7.79 -2.33
CA HIS A 59 -4.80 -8.59 -3.42
C HIS A 59 -3.97 -7.68 -4.31
N LEU A 60 -2.71 -8.04 -4.53
CA LEU A 60 -1.92 -7.50 -5.62
C LEU A 60 -1.81 -8.55 -6.72
N ASP A 61 -2.37 -8.25 -7.89
CA ASP A 61 -2.15 -9.02 -9.12
C ASP A 61 -1.66 -8.04 -10.20
N ASP A 62 -0.44 -8.29 -10.71
CA ASP A 62 0.33 -7.40 -11.58
C ASP A 62 0.40 -5.92 -11.11
N TYR A 63 -0.61 -5.10 -11.47
CA TYR A 63 -0.73 -3.66 -11.20
C TYR A 63 -2.02 -3.29 -10.44
N TRP A 64 -2.81 -4.27 -10.02
CA TRP A 64 -4.10 -4.08 -9.37
C TRP A 64 -3.99 -4.24 -7.87
N PHE A 65 -4.59 -3.33 -7.12
CA PHE A 65 -4.66 -3.33 -5.67
C PHE A 65 -6.12 -3.43 -5.24
N ARG A 66 -6.51 -4.55 -4.63
CA ARG A 66 -7.82 -4.63 -3.95
C ARG A 66 -7.70 -4.04 -2.55
N TRP A 67 -8.67 -3.23 -2.13
CA TRP A 67 -8.76 -2.71 -0.78
C TRP A 67 -10.18 -2.85 -0.25
N ASP A 68 -10.30 -3.49 0.92
CA ASP A 68 -11.58 -3.59 1.61
C ASP A 68 -11.77 -2.39 2.54
N SER A 69 -12.85 -1.64 2.31
CA SER A 69 -13.24 -0.55 3.19
C SER A 69 -13.62 -1.08 4.57
N GLN A 70 -13.36 -0.35 5.64
CA GLN A 70 -13.92 -0.73 6.94
C GLN A 70 -15.46 -0.69 6.94
N THR A 71 -16.08 -1.49 7.83
CA THR A 71 -17.52 -1.79 7.89
C THR A 71 -18.48 -0.60 7.97
N THR A 72 -17.98 0.61 8.27
CA THR A 72 -18.78 1.85 8.35
C THR A 72 -18.76 2.67 7.05
N GLN A 73 -17.80 2.44 6.16
CA GLN A 73 -17.72 3.13 4.87
C GLN A 73 -18.58 2.40 3.83
N HIS A 74 -19.30 3.16 3.02
CA HIS A 74 -20.18 2.64 1.99
C HIS A 74 -20.13 3.55 0.75
N LEU A 75 -20.76 3.10 -0.35
CA LEU A 75 -20.52 3.61 -1.69
C LEU A 75 -20.85 5.09 -1.77
N HIS A 76 -21.94 5.47 -1.09
CA HIS A 76 -22.45 6.83 -1.07
C HIS A 76 -21.79 7.75 -0.04
N SER A 77 -20.82 7.25 0.73
CA SER A 77 -20.06 8.14 1.61
C SER A 77 -19.27 9.14 0.77
N LYS A 78 -19.28 10.41 1.20
CA LYS A 78 -18.70 11.53 0.44
C LYS A 78 -17.27 11.23 -0.03
N LYS A 79 -16.44 10.67 0.85
CA LYS A 79 -15.02 10.40 0.56
C LYS A 79 -14.83 9.30 -0.48
N ILE A 80 -15.68 8.27 -0.47
CA ILE A 80 -15.65 7.21 -1.48
C ILE A 80 -16.13 7.75 -2.83
N GLN A 81 -17.18 8.58 -2.86
CA GLN A 81 -17.60 9.25 -4.09
C GLN A 81 -16.51 10.18 -4.67
N GLU A 82 -15.80 10.92 -3.82
CA GLU A 82 -14.67 11.76 -4.25
C GLU A 82 -13.53 10.92 -4.88
N ILE A 83 -13.27 9.71 -4.35
CA ILE A 83 -12.30 8.77 -4.95
C ILE A 83 -12.80 8.23 -6.29
N ILE A 84 -14.08 7.82 -6.36
CA ILE A 84 -14.72 7.28 -7.58
C ILE A 84 -14.72 8.31 -8.71
N ASN A 85 -14.98 9.57 -8.37
CA ASN A 85 -15.01 10.68 -9.32
C ASN A 85 -13.62 11.23 -9.65
N ALA A 86 -12.54 10.62 -9.13
CA ALA A 86 -11.17 11.10 -9.25
C ALA A 86 -10.94 12.55 -8.74
N GLU A 87 -11.80 13.02 -7.85
CA GLU A 87 -11.66 14.30 -7.13
C GLU A 87 -10.66 14.19 -5.98
N ARG A 88 -10.35 12.95 -5.57
CA ARG A 88 -9.35 12.63 -4.55
C ARG A 88 -8.30 11.65 -5.09
N GLN A 89 -7.04 12.06 -5.05
CA GLN A 89 -5.91 11.20 -5.41
C GLN A 89 -5.60 10.25 -4.25
N VAL A 90 -5.54 8.96 -4.56
CA VAL A 90 -5.19 7.92 -3.59
C VAL A 90 -3.70 7.62 -3.68
N HIS A 91 -3.04 7.52 -2.53
CA HIS A 91 -1.62 7.21 -2.35
C HIS A 91 -1.47 5.94 -1.51
N LEU A 92 -0.52 5.08 -1.86
CA LEU A 92 -0.31 3.81 -1.19
C LEU A 92 1.02 3.76 -0.45
N PHE A 93 0.95 3.34 0.82
CA PHE A 93 2.09 3.08 1.68
C PHE A 93 2.01 1.65 2.21
N ILE A 94 3.09 0.89 2.04
CA ILE A 94 3.15 -0.52 2.47
C ILE A 94 4.34 -0.71 3.39
N ARG A 95 4.18 -1.48 4.47
CA ARG A 95 5.31 -2.11 5.15
C ARG A 95 5.14 -3.62 5.21
N LEU A 96 6.26 -4.33 5.10
CA LEU A 96 6.30 -5.79 5.14
C LEU A 96 6.04 -6.34 6.54
N VAL A 97 6.70 -5.76 7.54
CA VAL A 97 6.62 -6.17 8.95
C VAL A 97 6.53 -4.94 9.84
N GLN A 98 5.79 -5.04 10.95
CA GLN A 98 5.60 -3.88 11.82
C GLN A 98 6.87 -3.55 12.61
N LYS A 99 7.57 -4.58 13.09
CA LYS A 99 8.78 -4.46 13.92
C LYS A 99 9.81 -5.52 13.59
N VAL A 100 11.08 -5.14 13.64
CA VAL A 100 12.24 -6.05 13.60
C VAL A 100 13.04 -5.80 14.87
N GLU A 101 13.26 -6.83 15.67
CA GLU A 101 13.99 -6.75 16.95
C GLU A 101 13.48 -5.62 17.88
N GLY A 102 12.16 -5.43 17.90
CA GLY A 102 11.50 -4.41 18.71
C GLY A 102 11.49 -2.99 18.12
N GLN A 103 12.20 -2.76 17.01
CA GLN A 103 12.24 -1.47 16.31
C GLN A 103 11.14 -1.40 15.25
N THR A 104 10.32 -0.34 15.30
CA THR A 104 9.29 -0.07 14.29
C THR A 104 9.91 0.15 12.92
N GLN A 105 9.37 -0.50 11.89
CA GLN A 105 9.84 -0.34 10.51
C GLN A 105 9.07 0.76 9.78
N PRO A 106 9.71 1.44 8.81
CA PRO A 106 9.07 2.47 8.00
C PRO A 106 8.11 1.88 6.96
N PHE A 107 7.32 2.75 6.34
CA PHE A 107 6.49 2.42 5.20
C PHE A 107 7.19 2.82 3.90
N VAL A 108 7.05 2.01 2.86
CA VAL A 108 7.50 2.30 1.50
C VAL A 108 6.36 2.99 0.75
N TYR A 109 6.64 4.11 0.11
CA TYR A 109 5.67 4.75 -0.78
C TYR A 109 5.60 4.01 -2.12
N CYS A 110 4.44 3.39 -2.38
CA CYS A 110 4.19 2.55 -3.54
C CYS A 110 3.46 3.29 -4.67
N GLY A 111 3.38 4.62 -4.58
CA GLY A 111 2.84 5.46 -5.65
C GLY A 111 1.35 5.75 -5.51
N ARG A 112 0.81 6.28 -6.62
CA ARG A 112 -0.58 6.70 -6.77
C ARG A 112 -1.44 5.59 -7.29
N LEU A 113 -2.68 5.59 -6.82
CA LEU A 113 -3.72 4.66 -7.21
C LEU A 113 -4.84 5.40 -7.95
N ALA A 114 -5.29 4.83 -9.06
CA ALA A 114 -6.52 5.21 -9.72
C ALA A 114 -7.61 4.22 -9.37
N TYR A 115 -8.79 4.72 -9.04
CA TYR A 115 -9.97 3.90 -8.88
C TYR A 115 -10.36 3.25 -10.21
N GLU A 116 -10.70 1.96 -10.19
CA GLU A 116 -11.21 1.22 -11.33
C GLU A 116 -12.43 0.39 -10.93
N VAL A 117 -13.48 0.42 -11.76
CA VAL A 117 -14.68 -0.40 -11.57
C VAL A 117 -14.59 -1.61 -12.48
N ASP A 118 -14.44 -2.78 -11.89
CA ASP A 118 -15.03 -4.01 -12.45
C ASP A 118 -15.18 -5.14 -11.43
N ALA A 119 -15.55 -4.82 -10.18
CA ALA A 119 -15.93 -5.84 -9.21
C ALA A 119 -17.47 -5.89 -9.09
N PRO A 120 -18.13 -7.00 -9.47
CA PRO A 120 -19.58 -7.20 -9.28
C PRO A 120 -20.05 -7.02 -7.82
N GLU A 121 -19.11 -7.06 -6.88
CA GLU A 121 -19.30 -7.07 -5.43
C GLU A 121 -19.30 -5.68 -4.78
N MET A 122 -19.24 -4.57 -5.55
CA MET A 122 -19.30 -3.19 -5.01
C MET A 122 -20.54 -2.87 -4.15
N ILE A 123 -21.52 -3.78 -4.11
CA ILE A 123 -22.76 -3.68 -3.34
C ILE A 123 -22.64 -4.35 -1.96
N SER A 124 -21.55 -5.08 -1.68
CA SER A 124 -21.31 -5.71 -0.37
C SER A 124 -20.90 -4.68 0.68
N ARG A 125 -21.11 -5.04 1.96
CA ARG A 125 -20.51 -4.37 3.11
C ARG A 125 -19.59 -5.38 3.78
N PRO A 126 -18.27 -5.16 3.83
CA PRO A 126 -17.52 -4.00 3.35
C PRO A 126 -17.48 -3.85 1.81
N ILE A 127 -17.15 -2.65 1.33
CA ILE A 127 -16.93 -2.39 -0.11
C ILE A 127 -15.51 -2.80 -0.47
N ASN A 128 -15.43 -3.62 -1.51
CA ASN A 128 -14.17 -4.01 -2.13
C ASN A 128 -13.91 -3.01 -3.26
N ILE A 129 -12.89 -2.17 -3.09
CA ILE A 129 -12.46 -1.21 -4.11
C ILE A 129 -11.27 -1.80 -4.84
N LEU A 130 -11.34 -1.81 -6.16
CA LEU A 130 -10.20 -2.15 -7.01
C LEU A 130 -9.51 -0.84 -7.43
N PHE A 131 -8.20 -0.81 -7.23
CA PHE A 131 -7.35 0.27 -7.66
C PHE A 131 -6.35 -0.23 -8.70
N ARG A 132 -6.03 0.59 -9.70
CA ARG A 132 -4.88 0.41 -10.58
C ARG A 132 -3.72 1.26 -10.08
N SER A 133 -2.54 0.68 -10.02
CA SER A 133 -1.31 1.44 -9.82
C SER A 133 -1.02 2.34 -11.01
N LEU A 134 -0.75 3.62 -10.74
CA LEU A 134 -0.31 4.56 -11.77
C LEU A 134 1.21 4.64 -11.90
N ASP A 135 1.94 4.22 -10.87
CA ASP A 135 3.40 4.36 -10.78
C ASP A 135 4.12 2.99 -10.68
N PHE A 136 3.39 1.87 -10.81
CA PHE A 136 4.00 0.53 -10.79
C PHE A 136 5.05 0.38 -11.89
N TYR A 137 6.19 -0.21 -11.53
CA TYR A 137 7.28 -0.45 -12.45
C TYR A 137 7.93 -1.81 -12.19
N ASP A 138 7.76 -2.72 -13.13
CA ASP A 138 8.10 -4.15 -13.01
C ASP A 138 9.61 -4.46 -12.95
N THR A 139 10.43 -3.50 -13.34
CA THR A 139 11.90 -3.60 -13.44
C THR A 139 12.61 -2.60 -12.53
N THR A 140 11.99 -2.26 -11.40
CA THR A 140 12.57 -1.36 -10.40
C THR A 140 13.89 -1.91 -9.84
N SER A 141 14.87 -1.02 -9.67
CA SER A 141 16.11 -1.30 -8.92
C SER A 141 16.03 -0.87 -7.45
N ASN A 142 14.85 -0.43 -7.00
CA ASN A 142 14.63 -0.05 -5.61
C ASN A 142 14.36 -1.32 -4.78
N GLU A 143 15.25 -1.59 -3.83
CA GLU A 143 15.22 -2.81 -3.01
C GLU A 143 13.94 -2.95 -2.16
N HIS A 144 13.34 -1.83 -1.73
CA HIS A 144 12.15 -1.84 -0.91
C HIS A 144 10.90 -2.22 -1.73
N LEU A 145 10.78 -1.65 -2.93
CA LEU A 145 9.71 -2.03 -3.87
C LEU A 145 9.88 -3.47 -4.33
N GLU A 146 11.11 -3.90 -4.64
CA GLU A 146 11.38 -5.28 -5.02
C GLU A 146 10.99 -6.26 -3.90
N ALA A 147 11.32 -5.97 -2.64
CA ALA A 147 10.93 -6.81 -1.52
C ALA A 147 9.40 -6.94 -1.39
N ILE A 148 8.66 -5.86 -1.64
CA ILE A 148 7.19 -5.85 -1.66
C ILE A 148 6.67 -6.71 -2.81
N TYR A 149 7.18 -6.53 -4.03
CA TYR A 149 6.78 -7.30 -5.21
C TYR A 149 7.06 -8.79 -5.03
N GLN A 150 8.22 -9.14 -4.46
CA GLN A 150 8.57 -10.52 -4.14
C GLN A 150 7.63 -11.14 -3.09
N TRP A 151 7.26 -10.38 -2.06
CA TRP A 151 6.29 -10.85 -1.08
C TRP A 151 4.94 -11.18 -1.73
N MET A 152 4.49 -10.33 -2.66
CA MET A 152 3.23 -10.53 -3.38
C MET A 152 3.24 -11.81 -4.21
N LEU A 153 4.29 -12.02 -5.02
CA LEU A 153 4.43 -13.23 -5.85
C LEU A 153 4.40 -14.52 -5.03
N ARG A 154 5.06 -14.52 -3.86
CA ARG A 154 5.06 -15.69 -2.96
C ARG A 154 3.69 -15.97 -2.36
N LYS A 155 2.85 -14.95 -2.20
CA LYS A 155 1.50 -15.08 -1.62
C LYS A 155 0.47 -15.57 -2.63
N THR A 156 0.49 -15.08 -3.87
CA THR A 156 -0.47 -15.51 -4.90
C THR A 156 -0.12 -16.88 -5.50
N GLY A 157 1.15 -17.31 -5.38
CA GLY A 157 1.60 -18.58 -5.98
C GLY A 157 1.69 -18.51 -7.51
N GLU A 158 1.52 -17.31 -8.08
CA GLU A 158 1.55 -17.06 -9.51
C GLU A 158 2.98 -16.79 -9.99
N THR A 159 3.23 -17.10 -11.26
CA THR A 159 4.47 -16.70 -11.94
C THR A 159 4.26 -15.29 -12.47
N PRO A 160 5.17 -14.32 -12.20
CA PRO A 160 5.00 -12.97 -12.68
C PRO A 160 4.91 -12.96 -14.22
N SER A 161 4.03 -12.10 -14.75
CA SER A 161 4.00 -11.77 -16.18
C SER A 161 5.23 -10.94 -16.63
N TYR A 162 6.07 -10.51 -15.67
CA TYR A 162 7.22 -9.63 -15.85
C TYR A 162 8.55 -10.20 -15.31
N VAL A 163 9.68 -9.64 -15.77
CA VAL A 163 11.04 -10.14 -15.48
C VAL A 163 11.64 -9.44 -14.26
N ILE A 164 11.81 -10.18 -13.16
CA ILE A 164 12.56 -9.69 -12.00
C ILE A 164 14.07 -9.85 -12.25
N PRO A 165 14.88 -8.78 -12.11
CA PRO A 165 16.34 -8.89 -12.18
C PRO A 165 16.89 -9.85 -11.12
N LYS A 166 17.62 -10.88 -11.55
CA LYS A 166 18.35 -11.77 -10.63
C LYS A 166 19.45 -11.00 -9.90
N GLY A 167 19.18 -10.51 -8.69
CA GLY A 167 20.20 -9.81 -7.89
C GLY A 167 19.95 -9.68 -6.38
N VAL A 168 18.70 -9.63 -5.91
CA VAL A 168 18.41 -9.24 -4.51
C VAL A 168 18.14 -10.43 -3.57
N LEU A 169 18.25 -11.66 -4.08
CA LEU A 169 17.84 -12.88 -3.37
C LEU A 169 18.79 -13.41 -2.28
N SER A 170 19.96 -12.80 -2.01
CA SER A 170 20.99 -13.48 -1.20
C SER A 170 21.12 -13.13 0.28
N GLU A 171 20.48 -12.09 0.83
CA GLU A 171 20.83 -11.69 2.22
C GLU A 171 19.70 -11.46 3.24
N SER A 172 18.42 -11.33 2.86
CA SER A 172 17.39 -10.90 3.83
C SER A 172 16.45 -11.97 4.38
N LEU A 173 16.58 -13.25 4.01
CA LEU A 173 15.74 -14.30 4.59
C LEU A 173 16.58 -15.52 4.93
N GLY A 174 16.90 -15.64 6.23
CA GLY A 174 17.47 -16.84 6.82
C GLY A 174 16.70 -18.06 6.34
N ALA A 175 17.45 -19.03 5.81
CA ALA A 175 16.93 -20.30 5.35
C ALA A 175 16.03 -20.93 6.43
N PRO A 176 14.93 -21.60 6.07
CA PRO A 176 14.23 -22.44 7.02
C PRO A 176 15.21 -23.49 7.54
N VAL A 177 15.46 -23.44 8.84
CA VAL A 177 16.16 -24.48 9.61
C VAL A 177 15.49 -25.80 9.28
N GLY A 178 16.28 -26.72 8.72
CA GLY A 178 15.83 -28.07 8.42
C GLY A 178 15.31 -28.75 9.66
N THR A 179 14.29 -29.59 9.49
CA THR A 179 14.05 -30.69 10.42
C THR A 179 14.02 -31.98 9.63
N GLN A 180 14.74 -32.94 10.19
CA GLN A 180 15.10 -34.27 9.70
C GLN A 180 13.89 -35.17 9.42
#